data_AF-K1P4S2-F1
#
_entry.id   AF-K1P4S2-F1
#
_cell.length_a   1.000
_cell.length_b   1.000
_cell.length_c   1.000
_cell.angle_alpha   90.00
_cell.angle_beta   90.00
_cell.angle_gamma   90.00
#
_symmetry.space_group_name_H-M   'P 1'
#
loop_
_entity.id
_entity.type
_entity.pdbx_description
1 polymer ?
#
loop_
_entity_poly.entity_id
_entity_poly.type
_entity_poly.pdbx_seq_one_letter_code
_entity_poly.pdbx_strand_id
1 'polypeptide(L)'
;MRKRWTAAVIAALVAVSTAATTVKADDTNTTANTNETQVTATSDQTNSDSDKVTYNKADYLSANPKLVRIKHATTAYKDAALTKSAQSVKAGSHFLISRIVKSDNQVPILKTSDGLYLPAKKSLVTKVIAYQNPKGYHQVHYTQVKPYGKVGYNLYRGYEGIKTWKVMHRVGTWAGTNYYNQATYNAVKNFQRSHHLPATGNVNLATWEKMGFSKKSWYSIDSYVAPLKAYAWQGRKAHIEAMINQAYKYMGKPWLAGCSTSPSYGVDCSGLVMQGLYAGGISPVPTSSIGHAHPGNEWNSRNLWADKHLKRVPYSQRQCGDLVFYYQPGTHTIWHVAIYLGNNRVIESWPPRVMVQPIVNSQRNVIAGIKRPFI
;
A
#
# COMPACT_ATOMS: atom_id res chain seq x y z
N MET A 1 6.69 44.19 27.18
CA MET A 1 7.23 42.96 26.56
C MET A 1 6.11 41.93 26.35
N ARG A 2 5.82 41.50 25.11
CA ARG A 2 5.00 40.32 24.80
C ARG A 2 5.49 39.72 23.47
N LYS A 3 6.09 38.50 23.49
CA LYS A 3 6.52 37.81 22.26
C LYS A 3 5.37 36.96 21.71
N ARG A 4 4.81 37.36 20.57
CA ARG A 4 3.92 36.52 19.75
C ARG A 4 4.77 35.61 18.86
N TRP A 5 4.41 34.33 18.78
CA TRP A 5 4.99 33.39 17.81
C TRP A 5 3.94 33.03 16.76
N THR A 6 4.14 33.51 15.54
CA THR A 6 3.35 33.12 14.36
C THR A 6 3.99 31.92 13.67
N ALA A 7 3.29 30.79 13.64
CA ALA A 7 3.70 29.62 12.86
C ALA A 7 3.07 29.69 11.45
N ALA A 8 3.90 29.87 10.42
CA ALA A 8 3.44 29.85 9.03
C ALA A 8 3.28 28.41 8.51
N VAL A 9 2.11 28.09 7.97
CA VAL A 9 1.84 26.79 7.32
C VAL A 9 1.99 26.99 5.81
N ILE A 10 3.05 26.43 5.22
CA ILE A 10 3.24 26.42 3.77
C ILE A 10 2.47 25.25 3.17
N ALA A 11 1.41 25.54 2.42
CA ALA A 11 0.68 24.55 1.64
C ALA A 11 1.28 24.42 0.23
N ALA A 12 1.72 23.23 -0.15
CA ALA A 12 2.17 22.93 -1.50
C ALA A 12 1.07 22.17 -2.27
N LEU A 13 0.44 22.84 -3.24
CA LEU A 13 -0.39 22.15 -4.24
C LEU A 13 0.52 21.37 -5.20
N VAL A 14 0.12 20.14 -5.53
CA VAL A 14 0.69 19.37 -6.65
C VAL A 14 -0.45 19.06 -7.60
N ALA A 15 -0.37 19.62 -8.81
CA ALA A 15 -1.31 19.32 -9.89
C ALA A 15 -1.14 17.87 -10.37
N VAL A 16 -2.26 17.19 -10.65
CA VAL A 16 -2.28 15.83 -11.19
C VAL A 16 -2.61 15.91 -12.67
N SER A 17 -1.66 15.56 -13.55
CA SER A 17 -1.93 15.32 -14.96
C SER A 17 -2.24 13.84 -15.19
N THR A 18 -3.38 13.57 -15.84
CA THR A 18 -3.79 12.23 -16.26
C THR A 18 -3.45 12.02 -17.73
N ALA A 19 -2.72 10.95 -18.04
CA ALA A 19 -2.53 10.49 -19.42
C ALA A 19 -3.20 9.12 -19.60
N ALA A 20 -4.06 9.01 -20.61
CA ALA A 20 -4.80 7.78 -20.91
C ALA A 20 -3.96 6.79 -21.73
N THR A 21 -4.21 5.50 -21.53
CA THR A 21 -3.68 4.41 -22.36
C THR A 21 -4.67 4.04 -23.46
N THR A 22 -4.22 4.03 -24.71
CA THR A 22 -4.90 3.35 -25.82
C THR A 22 -4.10 2.12 -26.25
N VAL A 23 -4.82 1.10 -26.70
CA VAL A 23 -4.31 -0.23 -27.10
C VAL A 23 -4.50 -0.40 -28.61
N LYS A 24 -3.59 -1.11 -29.27
CA LYS A 24 -3.93 -1.92 -30.45
C LYS A 24 -2.93 -3.06 -30.65
N ALA A 25 -3.46 -4.21 -31.03
CA ALA A 25 -2.75 -5.35 -31.60
C ALA A 25 -2.89 -5.29 -33.16
N ASP A 26 -2.47 -6.24 -34.01
CA ASP A 26 -2.11 -7.67 -33.89
C ASP A 26 -1.19 -8.07 -35.09
N ASP A 27 -0.60 -9.27 -35.04
CA ASP A 27 -0.39 -10.30 -36.11
C ASP A 27 0.04 -9.95 -37.57
N THR A 28 0.68 -10.82 -38.38
CA THR A 28 1.36 -12.15 -38.27
C THR A 28 2.14 -12.43 -39.58
N ASN A 29 3.14 -13.34 -39.55
CA ASN A 29 3.63 -14.19 -40.67
C ASN A 29 4.12 -13.50 -41.98
N THR A 30 4.92 -14.06 -42.88
CA THR A 30 5.45 -15.43 -43.19
C THR A 30 6.84 -15.21 -43.86
N THR A 31 7.80 -16.13 -44.08
CA THR A 31 7.89 -17.62 -44.10
C THR A 31 9.32 -18.04 -43.71
N ALA A 32 9.60 -19.35 -43.63
CA ALA A 32 10.95 -19.93 -43.57
C ALA A 32 11.31 -20.65 -44.89
N ASN A 33 12.60 -20.96 -45.08
CA ASN A 33 13.08 -22.22 -45.68
C ASN A 33 14.62 -22.35 -45.47
N THR A 34 15.08 -23.31 -44.66
CA THR A 34 15.62 -24.65 -45.05
C THR A 34 16.94 -24.57 -45.83
N ASN A 35 18.07 -24.88 -45.19
CA ASN A 35 18.72 -26.20 -45.13
C ASN A 35 19.77 -26.37 -46.25
N GLU A 36 21.05 -26.50 -45.90
CA GLU A 36 21.76 -27.80 -45.95
C GLU A 36 23.21 -27.69 -45.43
N THR A 37 23.81 -28.85 -45.18
CA THR A 37 25.10 -29.02 -44.49
C THR A 37 26.13 -29.61 -45.43
N GLN A 38 27.32 -29.01 -45.56
CA GLN A 38 28.50 -29.81 -45.89
C GLN A 38 29.81 -29.23 -45.34
N VAL A 39 30.60 -30.13 -44.75
CA VAL A 39 31.97 -29.93 -44.26
C VAL A 39 32.90 -30.10 -45.47
N THR A 40 33.95 -29.31 -45.72
CA THR A 40 35.27 -29.46 -45.07
C THR A 40 36.24 -28.41 -45.61
N ALA A 41 36.98 -27.70 -44.74
CA ALA A 41 38.34 -27.18 -45.00
C ALA A 41 38.89 -26.48 -43.75
N THR A 42 39.94 -27.05 -43.14
CA THR A 42 40.77 -26.38 -42.12
C THR A 42 41.88 -25.58 -42.78
N SER A 43 41.88 -24.25 -42.61
CA SER A 43 43.05 -23.38 -42.33
C SER A 43 42.77 -21.93 -42.77
N ASP A 44 42.39 -21.06 -41.83
CA ASP A 44 43.33 -20.04 -41.32
C ASP A 44 42.64 -19.06 -40.36
N GLN A 45 43.39 -18.64 -39.34
CA GLN A 45 42.93 -17.64 -38.39
C GLN A 45 42.95 -16.25 -39.02
N THR A 46 41.78 -15.66 -39.22
CA THR A 46 41.64 -14.20 -39.25
C THR A 46 40.55 -13.78 -38.27
N ASN A 47 40.96 -13.03 -37.23
CA ASN A 47 40.04 -12.46 -36.25
C ASN A 47 39.12 -11.44 -36.93
N SER A 48 37.80 -11.62 -36.81
CA SER A 48 36.81 -10.57 -37.02
C SER A 48 36.10 -10.24 -35.70
N ASP A 49 36.86 -9.74 -34.72
CA ASP A 49 36.27 -9.10 -33.54
C ASP A 49 35.77 -7.70 -33.93
N SER A 50 34.57 -7.64 -34.53
CA SER A 50 33.96 -6.42 -35.02
C SER A 50 33.49 -5.51 -33.87
N ASP A 51 34.20 -4.39 -33.72
CA ASP A 51 33.77 -3.14 -33.07
C ASP A 51 33.01 -3.26 -31.74
N LYS A 52 33.49 -4.10 -30.81
CA LYS A 52 33.15 -3.93 -29.40
C LYS A 52 33.67 -2.58 -28.90
N VAL A 53 32.77 -1.63 -28.63
CA VAL A 53 33.14 -0.36 -27.98
C VAL A 53 33.84 -0.64 -26.64
N THR A 54 35.14 -0.38 -26.59
CA THR A 54 35.98 -0.59 -25.42
C THR A 54 35.68 0.45 -24.33
N TYR A 55 34.66 0.20 -23.52
CA TYR A 55 34.39 0.98 -22.32
C TYR A 55 35.23 0.49 -21.13
N ASN A 56 35.70 1.41 -20.28
CA ASN A 56 36.34 1.03 -19.03
C ASN A 56 35.31 0.40 -18.09
N LYS A 57 35.42 -0.91 -17.84
CA LYS A 57 34.53 -1.66 -16.93
C LYS A 57 34.52 -1.10 -15.51
N ALA A 58 35.61 -0.45 -15.07
CA ALA A 58 35.68 0.18 -13.75
C ALA A 58 34.70 1.34 -13.59
N ASP A 59 34.31 2.02 -14.67
CA ASP A 59 33.41 3.19 -14.63
C ASP A 59 31.93 2.81 -14.42
N TYR A 60 31.56 1.53 -14.53
CA TYR A 60 30.17 1.08 -14.53
C TYR A 60 29.85 0.18 -13.34
N LEU A 61 28.59 0.17 -12.92
CA LEU A 61 28.08 -0.79 -11.95
C LEU A 61 27.97 -2.16 -12.64
N SER A 62 28.71 -3.15 -12.12
CA SER A 62 28.75 -4.53 -12.64
C SER A 62 27.69 -5.46 -12.03
N ALA A 63 27.08 -5.08 -10.91
CA ALA A 63 26.07 -5.87 -10.20
C ALA A 63 24.82 -5.01 -9.92
N ASN A 64 23.65 -5.65 -9.92
CA ASN A 64 22.37 -4.97 -9.73
C ASN A 64 22.33 -4.20 -8.38
N PRO A 65 22.28 -2.86 -8.39
CA PRO A 65 22.31 -2.05 -7.16
C PRO A 65 21.00 -2.10 -6.37
N LYS A 66 19.90 -2.62 -6.95
CA LYS A 66 18.50 -2.63 -6.45
C LYS A 66 17.85 -1.26 -6.27
N LEU A 67 18.62 -0.25 -5.88
CA LEU A 67 18.20 1.14 -5.75
C LEU A 67 19.40 2.03 -6.10
N VAL A 68 19.16 3.05 -6.92
CA VAL A 68 20.16 4.09 -7.24
C VAL A 68 19.63 5.48 -6.97
N ARG A 69 20.56 6.40 -6.68
CA ARG A 69 20.37 7.85 -6.71
C ARG A 69 21.14 8.43 -7.89
N ILE A 70 20.49 9.35 -8.60
CA ILE A 70 21.09 10.14 -9.68
C ILE A 70 22.00 11.23 -9.09
N LYS A 71 23.25 11.31 -9.54
CA LYS A 71 24.26 12.28 -9.08
C LYS A 71 24.18 13.60 -9.86
N HIS A 72 24.04 13.51 -11.18
CA HIS A 72 23.95 14.65 -12.09
C HIS A 72 22.72 14.50 -12.99
N ALA A 73 22.14 15.61 -13.45
CA ALA A 73 20.97 15.56 -14.33
C ALA A 73 21.28 14.73 -15.59
N THR A 74 20.32 13.91 -16.02
CA THR A 74 20.51 12.94 -17.11
C THR A 74 19.17 12.63 -17.79
N THR A 75 19.17 11.75 -18.77
CA THR A 75 17.95 11.30 -19.47
C THR A 75 17.67 9.85 -19.10
N ALA A 76 16.40 9.53 -18.87
CA ALA A 76 15.91 8.15 -18.86
C ALA A 76 15.32 7.81 -20.23
N TYR A 77 15.49 6.56 -20.66
CA TYR A 77 15.20 6.09 -22.01
C TYR A 77 14.14 4.98 -22.01
N LYS A 78 13.50 4.75 -23.17
CA LYS A 78 12.49 3.69 -23.38
C LYS A 78 13.12 2.36 -23.81
N ASP A 79 14.39 2.37 -24.19
CA ASP A 79 15.15 1.26 -24.77
C ASP A 79 16.55 1.11 -24.14
N ALA A 80 17.13 -0.09 -24.27
CA ALA A 80 18.46 -0.40 -23.74
C ALA A 80 19.63 0.18 -24.56
N ALA A 81 19.41 0.57 -25.81
CA ALA A 81 20.41 1.24 -26.65
C ALA A 81 20.54 2.74 -26.34
N LEU A 82 19.68 3.28 -25.46
CA LEU A 82 19.62 4.70 -25.07
C LEU A 82 19.33 5.64 -26.26
N THR A 83 18.54 5.17 -27.23
CA THR A 83 18.22 5.93 -28.45
C THR A 83 16.89 6.68 -28.36
N LYS A 84 15.92 6.17 -27.60
CA LYS A 84 14.55 6.70 -27.48
C LYS A 84 14.37 7.34 -26.12
N SER A 85 14.70 8.63 -26.03
CA SER A 85 14.49 9.45 -24.84
C SER A 85 13.05 9.32 -24.29
N ALA A 86 12.92 9.12 -22.98
CA ALA A 86 11.64 9.05 -22.28
C ALA A 86 11.36 10.32 -21.49
N GLN A 87 12.29 10.72 -20.61
CA GLN A 87 12.15 11.91 -19.77
C GLN A 87 13.50 12.43 -19.27
N SER A 88 13.58 13.74 -19.00
CA SER A 88 14.69 14.33 -18.26
C SER A 88 14.58 13.98 -16.77
N VAL A 89 15.72 13.69 -16.15
CA VAL A 89 15.84 13.19 -14.78
C VAL A 89 16.78 14.09 -13.99
N LYS A 90 16.29 14.64 -12.88
CA LYS A 90 17.05 15.57 -12.04
C LYS A 90 18.08 14.85 -11.17
N ALA A 91 19.15 15.55 -10.81
CA ALA A 91 20.03 15.11 -9.74
C ALA A 91 19.23 14.93 -8.43
N GLY A 92 19.53 13.89 -7.66
CA GLY A 92 18.79 13.52 -6.45
C GLY A 92 17.56 12.64 -6.67
N SER A 93 17.10 12.42 -7.91
CA SER A 93 16.08 11.40 -8.21
C SER A 93 16.55 10.00 -7.82
N HIS A 94 15.61 9.11 -7.47
CA HIS A 94 15.89 7.73 -7.07
C HIS A 94 15.11 6.75 -7.95
N PHE A 95 15.73 5.62 -8.29
CA PHE A 95 15.11 4.57 -9.09
C PHE A 95 15.37 3.20 -8.48
N LEU A 96 14.29 2.41 -8.34
CA LEU A 96 14.39 0.98 -8.10
C LEU A 96 14.90 0.30 -9.38
N ILE A 97 15.86 -0.60 -9.25
CA ILE A 97 16.49 -1.29 -10.38
C ILE A 97 16.07 -2.75 -10.39
N SER A 98 15.37 -3.16 -11.45
CA SER A 98 14.91 -4.54 -11.62
C SER A 98 16.10 -5.45 -11.97
N ARG A 99 16.91 -5.04 -12.95
CA ARG A 99 18.13 -5.74 -13.39
C ARG A 99 19.11 -4.80 -14.09
N ILE A 100 20.35 -5.26 -14.27
CA ILE A 100 21.26 -4.71 -15.27
C ILE A 100 21.01 -5.48 -16.57
N VAL A 101 20.95 -4.76 -17.68
CA VAL A 101 21.00 -5.30 -19.04
C VAL A 101 22.26 -4.78 -19.72
N LYS A 102 22.58 -5.28 -20.91
CA LYS A 102 23.62 -4.70 -21.76
C LYS A 102 22.97 -4.01 -22.96
N SER A 103 23.59 -2.95 -23.45
CA SER A 103 23.34 -2.46 -24.82
C SER A 103 23.98 -3.42 -25.83
N ASP A 104 23.72 -3.18 -27.12
CA ASP A 104 24.28 -3.97 -28.23
C ASP A 104 25.83 -3.97 -28.15
N ASN A 105 26.41 -2.80 -27.89
CA ASN A 105 27.84 -2.59 -27.64
C ASN A 105 28.33 -3.08 -26.24
N GLN A 106 27.62 -4.02 -25.62
CA GLN A 106 27.94 -4.66 -24.33
C GLN A 106 28.06 -3.72 -23.10
N VAL A 107 27.64 -2.46 -23.20
CA VAL A 107 27.74 -1.47 -22.10
C VAL A 107 26.66 -1.76 -21.04
N PRO A 108 26.95 -1.71 -19.72
CA PRO A 108 25.96 -2.00 -18.69
C PRO A 108 24.94 -0.86 -18.52
N ILE A 109 23.66 -1.22 -18.61
CA ILE A 109 22.50 -0.32 -18.52
C ILE A 109 21.59 -0.79 -17.39
N LEU A 110 21.15 0.14 -16.55
CA LEU A 110 20.18 -0.14 -15.49
C LEU A 110 18.77 -0.16 -16.08
N LYS A 111 18.09 -1.32 -15.99
CA LYS A 111 16.65 -1.38 -16.22
C LYS A 111 15.94 -1.09 -14.89
N THR A 112 15.24 0.04 -14.84
CA THR A 112 14.42 0.44 -13.69
C THR A 112 13.22 -0.50 -13.50
N SER A 113 12.57 -0.43 -12.33
CA SER A 113 11.35 -1.23 -12.05
C SER A 113 10.10 -0.69 -12.75
N ASP A 114 10.09 0.58 -13.13
CA ASP A 114 9.08 1.26 -13.94
C ASP A 114 9.32 1.11 -15.46
N GLY A 115 10.36 0.36 -15.86
CA GLY A 115 10.58 -0.07 -17.24
C GLY A 115 11.48 0.83 -18.08
N LEU A 116 11.88 1.98 -17.54
CA LEU A 116 12.86 2.91 -18.13
C LEU A 116 14.29 2.37 -18.04
N TYR A 117 15.19 2.95 -18.85
CA TYR A 117 16.61 2.60 -18.90
C TYR A 117 17.49 3.81 -18.56
N LEU A 118 18.58 3.56 -17.83
CA LEU A 118 19.57 4.57 -17.41
C LEU A 118 20.99 4.01 -17.59
N PRO A 119 22.00 4.83 -17.96
CA PRO A 119 23.39 4.38 -17.99
C PRO A 119 23.85 3.91 -16.59
N ALA A 120 24.53 2.77 -16.49
CA ALA A 120 25.04 2.28 -15.19
C ALA A 120 26.36 2.95 -14.75
N LYS A 121 26.70 4.12 -15.30
CA LYS A 121 27.99 4.80 -15.10
C LYS A 121 28.07 5.42 -13.71
N LYS A 122 29.08 5.06 -12.90
CA LYS A 122 29.32 5.52 -11.52
C LYS A 122 29.51 7.03 -11.38
N SER A 123 29.85 7.73 -12.46
CA SER A 123 29.82 9.20 -12.48
C SER A 123 28.39 9.73 -12.37
N LEU A 124 27.42 9.12 -13.06
CA LEU A 124 26.01 9.54 -13.14
C LEU A 124 25.13 8.97 -12.02
N VAL A 125 25.40 7.75 -11.54
CA VAL A 125 24.57 7.05 -10.54
C VAL A 125 25.40 6.56 -9.36
N THR A 126 24.78 6.53 -8.17
CA THR A 126 25.32 5.83 -7.00
C THR A 126 24.32 4.82 -6.46
N LYS A 127 24.80 3.69 -5.91
CA LYS A 127 23.98 2.71 -5.22
C LYS A 127 23.51 3.29 -3.88
N VAL A 128 22.24 3.09 -3.54
CA VAL A 128 21.68 3.45 -2.23
C VAL A 128 21.15 2.19 -1.55
N ILE A 129 21.35 2.09 -0.24
CA ILE A 129 20.77 1.01 0.57
C ILE A 129 19.31 1.37 0.82
N ALA A 130 18.40 0.50 0.40
CA ALA A 130 16.98 0.68 0.68
C ALA A 130 16.67 0.38 2.15
N TYR A 131 15.81 1.19 2.78
CA TYR A 131 15.30 0.89 4.12
C TYR A 131 14.39 -0.34 4.07
N GLN A 132 14.66 -1.30 4.93
CA GLN A 132 13.92 -2.56 5.00
C GLN A 132 13.98 -3.14 6.40
N ASN A 133 12.88 -3.76 6.83
CA ASN A 133 12.81 -4.53 8.07
C ASN A 133 13.64 -5.83 7.95
N PRO A 134 14.22 -6.36 9.04
CA PRO A 134 14.91 -7.64 9.00
C PRO A 134 14.01 -8.79 8.51
N LYS A 135 14.59 -9.81 7.87
CA LYS A 135 13.89 -10.86 7.09
C LYS A 135 12.79 -11.67 7.83
N GLY A 136 12.68 -11.57 9.15
CA GLY A 136 11.63 -12.23 9.96
C GLY A 136 10.40 -11.37 10.25
N TYR A 137 10.37 -10.12 9.77
CA TYR A 137 9.29 -9.16 10.02
C TYR A 137 8.65 -8.68 8.71
N HIS A 138 7.48 -8.05 8.82
CA HIS A 138 6.77 -7.49 7.66
C HIS A 138 7.69 -6.63 6.82
N GLN A 139 7.82 -6.97 5.54
CA GLN A 139 8.69 -6.22 4.64
C GLN A 139 8.01 -4.92 4.20
N VAL A 140 8.77 -3.84 4.17
CA VAL A 140 8.38 -2.55 3.64
C VAL A 140 8.24 -2.67 2.12
N HIS A 141 7.06 -2.37 1.61
CA HIS A 141 6.77 -2.25 0.20
C HIS A 141 7.34 -0.95 -0.37
N TYR A 142 8.03 -1.04 -1.50
CA TYR A 142 8.62 0.11 -2.20
C TYR A 142 7.70 0.71 -3.28
N THR A 143 6.55 0.07 -3.51
CA THR A 143 5.51 0.47 -4.47
C THR A 143 4.15 0.37 -3.80
N GLN A 144 3.11 0.96 -4.40
CA GLN A 144 1.77 1.00 -3.83
C GLN A 144 1.29 -0.40 -3.39
N VAL A 145 0.97 -0.54 -2.10
CA VAL A 145 0.37 -1.76 -1.56
C VAL A 145 -0.98 -1.98 -2.26
N LYS A 146 -1.18 -3.19 -2.79
CA LYS A 146 -2.42 -3.60 -3.46
C LYS A 146 -3.42 -4.15 -2.44
N PRO A 147 -4.74 -4.04 -2.68
CA PRO A 147 -5.74 -4.71 -1.87
C PRO A 147 -5.52 -6.22 -1.83
N TYR A 148 -5.73 -6.82 -0.67
CA TYR A 148 -5.71 -8.27 -0.47
C TYR A 148 -7.15 -8.76 -0.24
N GLY A 149 -7.60 -9.71 -1.06
CA GLY A 149 -8.99 -10.20 -1.08
C GLY A 149 -9.75 -9.79 -2.36
N LYS A 150 -11.01 -10.24 -2.48
CA LYS A 150 -11.85 -10.01 -3.66
C LYS A 150 -12.51 -8.63 -3.60
N VAL A 151 -12.05 -7.71 -4.44
CA VAL A 151 -12.69 -6.39 -4.66
C VAL A 151 -14.05 -6.58 -5.35
N GLY A 152 -15.08 -5.87 -4.87
CA GLY A 152 -16.44 -5.94 -5.41
C GLY A 152 -17.25 -7.14 -4.90
N TYR A 153 -17.01 -7.59 -3.67
CA TYR A 153 -17.70 -8.74 -3.07
C TYR A 153 -19.16 -8.41 -2.67
N ASN A 154 -20.02 -9.44 -2.70
CA ASN A 154 -21.42 -9.38 -2.26
C ASN A 154 -21.53 -9.34 -0.73
N LEU A 155 -22.53 -8.65 -0.19
CA LEU A 155 -22.81 -8.65 1.25
C LEU A 155 -23.77 -9.76 1.64
N TYR A 156 -23.46 -10.40 2.76
CA TYR A 156 -24.25 -11.45 3.39
C TYR A 156 -24.46 -11.10 4.87
N ARG A 157 -25.25 -11.90 5.58
CA ARG A 157 -25.37 -11.77 7.05
C ARG A 157 -24.01 -11.89 7.74
N GLY A 158 -23.85 -11.16 8.85
CA GLY A 158 -22.64 -11.13 9.66
C GLY A 158 -21.55 -10.18 9.18
N TYR A 159 -21.65 -9.62 7.97
CA TYR A 159 -20.67 -8.65 7.48
C TYR A 159 -20.77 -7.33 8.24
N GLU A 160 -19.64 -6.64 8.39
CA GLU A 160 -19.52 -5.30 8.96
C GLU A 160 -19.04 -4.30 7.88
N GLY A 161 -18.44 -3.17 8.25
CA GLY A 161 -17.80 -2.25 7.32
C GLY A 161 -18.75 -1.26 6.62
N ILE A 162 -18.17 -0.35 5.83
CA ILE A 162 -18.91 0.77 5.20
C ILE A 162 -20.01 0.31 4.25
N LYS A 163 -19.81 -0.82 3.55
CA LYS A 163 -20.85 -1.40 2.69
C LYS A 163 -22.09 -1.81 3.50
N THR A 164 -21.90 -2.55 4.59
CA THR A 164 -22.96 -2.92 5.53
C THR A 164 -23.62 -1.68 6.14
N TRP A 165 -22.82 -0.74 6.66
CA TRP A 165 -23.31 0.52 7.24
C TRP A 165 -24.24 1.27 6.28
N LYS A 166 -23.85 1.43 5.01
CA LYS A 166 -24.68 2.07 3.97
C LYS A 166 -25.98 1.32 3.71
N VAL A 167 -25.96 -0.01 3.64
CA VAL A 167 -27.17 -0.82 3.44
C VAL A 167 -28.12 -0.71 4.63
N MET A 168 -27.63 -0.85 5.86
CA MET A 168 -28.44 -0.75 7.08
C MET A 168 -29.10 0.64 7.22
N HIS A 169 -28.39 1.71 6.85
CA HIS A 169 -28.99 3.05 6.80
C HIS A 169 -30.06 3.18 5.73
N ARG A 170 -29.87 2.55 4.55
CA ARG A 170 -30.84 2.58 3.45
C ARG A 170 -32.14 1.84 3.75
N VAL A 171 -32.07 0.77 4.54
CA VAL A 171 -33.23 -0.09 4.89
C VAL A 171 -33.73 0.08 6.33
N GLY A 172 -33.21 1.07 7.07
CA GLY A 172 -33.70 1.45 8.41
C GLY A 172 -33.30 0.53 9.57
N THR A 173 -32.31 -0.34 9.40
CA THR A 173 -31.91 -1.37 10.39
C THR A 173 -30.60 -1.06 11.13
N TRP A 174 -30.18 0.21 11.12
CA TRP A 174 -28.90 0.67 11.67
C TRP A 174 -28.89 0.88 13.20
N ALA A 175 -30.05 0.95 13.84
CA ALA A 175 -30.13 1.19 15.29
C ALA A 175 -29.71 -0.04 16.10
N GLY A 176 -28.84 0.14 17.09
CA GLY A 176 -28.46 -0.88 18.08
C GLY A 176 -27.52 -1.98 17.60
N THR A 177 -27.04 -1.96 16.35
CA THR A 177 -26.07 -2.95 15.83
C THR A 177 -25.18 -2.37 14.73
N ASN A 178 -23.97 -2.92 14.58
CA ASN A 178 -22.99 -2.51 13.56
C ASN A 178 -22.77 -3.55 12.44
N TYR A 179 -23.48 -4.69 12.49
CA TYR A 179 -23.32 -5.79 11.53
C TYR A 179 -24.63 -6.13 10.79
N TYR A 180 -24.51 -6.74 9.62
CA TYR A 180 -25.60 -7.17 8.76
C TYR A 180 -26.38 -8.32 9.45
N ASN A 181 -27.33 -7.96 10.31
CA ASN A 181 -28.10 -8.91 11.10
C ASN A 181 -29.31 -9.51 10.34
N GLN A 182 -30.09 -10.36 11.03
CA GLN A 182 -31.28 -10.98 10.43
C GLN A 182 -32.37 -9.97 10.04
N ALA A 183 -32.53 -8.87 10.81
CA ALA A 183 -33.46 -7.80 10.47
C ALA A 183 -33.06 -7.11 9.14
N THR A 184 -31.77 -6.80 8.98
CA THR A 184 -31.20 -6.25 7.73
C THR A 184 -31.42 -7.19 6.56
N TYR A 185 -31.19 -8.49 6.73
CA TYR A 185 -31.46 -9.51 5.71
C TYR A 185 -32.93 -9.54 5.28
N ASN A 186 -33.86 -9.52 6.23
CA ASN A 186 -35.30 -9.48 5.94
C ASN A 186 -35.71 -8.18 5.23
N ALA A 187 -35.17 -7.03 5.67
CA ALA A 187 -35.44 -5.73 5.07
C ALA A 187 -34.89 -5.63 3.63
N VAL A 188 -33.67 -6.13 3.37
CA VAL A 188 -33.11 -6.22 2.00
C VAL A 188 -33.93 -7.18 1.13
N LYS A 189 -34.40 -8.31 1.67
CA LYS A 189 -35.28 -9.24 0.95
C LYS A 189 -36.60 -8.57 0.53
N ASN A 190 -37.17 -7.72 1.39
CA ASN A 190 -38.37 -6.94 1.07
C ASN A 190 -38.08 -5.84 0.03
N PHE A 191 -36.97 -5.10 0.18
CA PHE A 191 -36.50 -4.13 -0.81
C PHE A 191 -36.31 -4.77 -2.20
N GLN A 192 -35.74 -5.97 -2.27
CA GLN A 192 -35.58 -6.70 -3.53
C GLN A 192 -36.94 -7.02 -4.18
N ARG A 193 -37.92 -7.51 -3.40
CA ARG A 193 -39.29 -7.75 -3.89
C ARG A 193 -39.93 -6.48 -4.46
N SER A 194 -39.93 -5.38 -3.70
CA SER A 194 -40.56 -4.11 -4.11
C SER A 194 -39.89 -3.44 -5.32
N HIS A 195 -38.71 -3.92 -5.73
CA HIS A 195 -37.96 -3.40 -6.86
C HIS A 195 -37.73 -4.41 -7.99
N HIS A 196 -38.49 -5.52 -7.99
CA HIS A 196 -38.45 -6.58 -9.02
C HIS A 196 -37.06 -7.22 -9.18
N LEU A 197 -36.35 -7.39 -8.05
CA LEU A 197 -35.07 -8.10 -7.97
C LEU A 197 -35.26 -9.48 -7.32
N PRO A 198 -34.39 -10.46 -7.60
CA PRO A 198 -34.37 -11.73 -6.88
C PRO A 198 -34.24 -11.53 -5.36
N ALA A 199 -35.26 -11.97 -4.62
CA ALA A 199 -35.41 -11.75 -3.18
C ALA A 199 -34.52 -12.67 -2.34
N THR A 200 -33.21 -12.53 -2.50
CA THR A 200 -32.18 -13.36 -1.85
C THR A 200 -31.84 -12.93 -0.42
N GLY A 201 -32.13 -11.67 -0.05
CA GLY A 201 -31.72 -11.03 1.20
C GLY A 201 -30.22 -10.69 1.28
N ASN A 202 -29.45 -11.02 0.24
CA ASN A 202 -28.04 -10.66 0.08
C ASN A 202 -27.91 -9.46 -0.86
N VAL A 203 -26.95 -8.56 -0.63
CA VAL A 203 -26.71 -7.43 -1.55
C VAL A 203 -25.62 -7.80 -2.55
N ASN A 204 -26.01 -7.93 -3.81
CA ASN A 204 -25.11 -7.95 -4.96
C ASN A 204 -25.04 -6.56 -5.60
N LEU A 205 -24.20 -6.38 -6.64
CA LEU A 205 -24.06 -5.11 -7.35
C LEU A 205 -25.40 -4.56 -7.88
N ALA A 206 -26.26 -5.39 -8.47
CA ALA A 206 -27.57 -4.95 -8.97
C ALA A 206 -28.48 -4.42 -7.85
N THR A 207 -28.49 -5.07 -6.68
CA THR A 207 -29.22 -4.61 -5.50
C THR A 207 -28.63 -3.30 -4.96
N TRP A 208 -27.31 -3.19 -4.92
CA TRP A 208 -26.59 -1.98 -4.49
C TRP A 208 -26.86 -0.77 -5.38
N GLU A 209 -26.87 -0.95 -6.71
CA GLU A 209 -27.23 0.10 -7.67
C GLU A 209 -28.71 0.50 -7.53
N LYS A 210 -29.62 -0.49 -7.39
CA LYS A 210 -31.05 -0.22 -7.16
C LYS A 210 -31.32 0.52 -5.84
N MET A 211 -30.49 0.31 -4.81
CA MET A 211 -30.50 1.07 -3.56
C MET A 211 -30.09 2.55 -3.73
N GLY A 212 -29.58 2.95 -4.90
CA GLY A 212 -29.14 4.32 -5.19
C GLY A 212 -27.63 4.55 -4.97
N PHE A 213 -26.84 3.48 -4.81
CA PHE A 213 -25.39 3.59 -4.64
C PHE A 213 -24.65 3.33 -5.95
N SER A 214 -23.61 4.10 -6.25
CA SER A 214 -22.89 3.94 -7.51
C SER A 214 -22.05 2.66 -7.58
N LYS A 215 -21.96 2.05 -8.77
CA LYS A 215 -21.00 1.00 -9.12
C LYS A 215 -19.55 1.38 -8.81
N LYS A 216 -19.19 2.66 -8.94
CA LYS A 216 -17.88 3.16 -8.49
C LYS A 216 -17.66 2.89 -7.00
N SER A 217 -18.64 3.20 -6.15
CA SER A 217 -18.54 2.95 -4.71
C SER A 217 -18.51 1.46 -4.34
N TRP A 218 -19.14 0.59 -5.14
CA TRP A 218 -19.10 -0.87 -4.95
C TRP A 218 -17.69 -1.45 -4.97
N TYR A 219 -16.83 -0.95 -5.85
CA TYR A 219 -15.44 -1.39 -5.96
C TYR A 219 -14.49 -0.53 -5.14
N SER A 220 -14.68 0.79 -5.11
CA SER A 220 -13.72 1.72 -4.49
C SER A 220 -13.70 1.70 -2.96
N ILE A 221 -14.77 1.22 -2.31
CA ILE A 221 -14.78 1.00 -0.86
C ILE A 221 -13.80 -0.13 -0.51
N ASP A 222 -13.96 -1.28 -1.20
CA ASP A 222 -13.16 -2.50 -0.99
C ASP A 222 -11.70 -2.31 -1.44
N SER A 223 -11.49 -1.63 -2.57
CA SER A 223 -10.15 -1.44 -3.14
C SER A 223 -9.33 -0.34 -2.45
N TYR A 224 -9.82 0.28 -1.37
CA TYR A 224 -9.09 1.34 -0.69
C TYR A 224 -8.00 0.80 0.23
N VAL A 225 -6.77 1.00 -0.22
CA VAL A 225 -5.55 0.90 0.55
C VAL A 225 -4.92 2.28 0.56
N ALA A 226 -4.50 2.77 1.72
CA ALA A 226 -3.91 4.09 1.82
C ALA A 226 -2.74 4.26 0.82
N PRO A 227 -2.63 5.43 0.15
CA PRO A 227 -1.52 5.67 -0.76
C PRO A 227 -0.19 5.60 -0.01
N LEU A 228 0.81 4.95 -0.61
CA LEU A 228 2.17 4.91 -0.08
C LEU A 228 2.72 6.35 0.03
N LYS A 229 3.20 6.72 1.22
CA LYS A 229 3.76 8.06 1.52
C LYS A 229 5.19 8.04 2.07
N ALA A 230 5.83 6.88 2.08
CA ALA A 230 7.26 6.73 2.33
C ALA A 230 7.88 5.75 1.31
N TYR A 231 9.11 6.02 0.88
CA TYR A 231 9.76 5.34 -0.24
C TYR A 231 11.05 4.64 0.17
N ALA A 232 11.49 3.68 -0.63
CA ALA A 232 12.63 2.79 -0.35
C ALA A 232 13.94 3.49 0.08
N TRP A 233 14.22 4.70 -0.40
CA TRP A 233 15.42 5.48 -0.06
C TRP A 233 15.30 6.29 1.24
N GLN A 234 14.14 6.28 1.90
CA GLN A 234 13.88 7.01 3.13
C GLN A 234 13.96 6.06 4.33
N GLY A 235 14.60 6.49 5.42
CA GLY A 235 14.73 5.67 6.62
C GLY A 235 13.43 5.54 7.43
N ARG A 236 13.44 4.63 8.40
CA ARG A 236 12.39 4.33 9.41
C ARG A 236 11.47 5.49 9.78
N LYS A 237 12.04 6.67 10.07
CA LYS A 237 11.30 7.89 10.47
C LYS A 237 10.23 8.29 9.44
N ALA A 238 10.54 8.27 8.14
CA ALA A 238 9.60 8.66 7.09
C ALA A 238 8.40 7.69 7.02
N HIS A 239 8.63 6.40 7.24
CA HIS A 239 7.58 5.37 7.26
C HIS A 239 6.64 5.52 8.47
N ILE A 240 7.20 5.87 9.63
CA ILE A 240 6.42 6.23 10.84
C ILE A 240 5.61 7.51 10.62
N GLU A 241 6.22 8.56 10.05
CA GLU A 241 5.54 9.81 9.73
C GLU A 241 4.42 9.59 8.71
N ALA A 242 4.64 8.79 7.67
CA ALA A 242 3.62 8.41 6.70
C ALA A 242 2.43 7.69 7.34
N MET A 243 2.70 6.75 8.26
CA MET A 243 1.66 6.04 9.02
C MET A 243 0.84 7.01 9.90
N ILE A 244 1.51 7.85 10.69
CA ILE A 244 0.86 8.78 11.61
C ILE A 244 0.08 9.85 10.84
N ASN A 245 0.66 10.42 9.78
CA ASN A 245 0.00 11.41 8.92
C ASN A 245 -1.24 10.84 8.22
N GLN A 246 -1.26 9.55 7.88
CA GLN A 246 -2.46 8.90 7.36
C GLN A 246 -3.52 8.72 8.45
N ALA A 247 -3.14 8.32 9.67
CA ALA A 247 -4.07 8.22 10.80
C ALA A 247 -4.74 9.57 11.14
N TYR A 248 -3.97 10.68 11.11
CA TYR A 248 -4.50 12.03 11.32
C TYR A 248 -5.54 12.48 10.28
N LYS A 249 -5.58 11.90 9.06
CA LYS A 249 -6.65 12.20 8.09
C LYS A 249 -8.03 11.72 8.53
N TYR A 250 -8.09 10.77 9.47
CA TYR A 250 -9.33 10.32 10.07
C TYR A 250 -9.70 11.12 11.33
N MET A 251 -8.93 12.13 11.76
CA MET A 251 -9.20 12.86 13.00
C MET A 251 -10.65 13.37 13.07
N GLY A 252 -11.35 13.03 14.15
CA GLY A 252 -12.77 13.38 14.35
C GLY A 252 -13.79 12.56 13.54
N LYS A 253 -13.36 11.67 12.63
CA LYS A 253 -14.26 10.74 11.92
C LYS A 253 -14.89 9.73 12.88
N PRO A 254 -16.13 9.28 12.65
CA PRO A 254 -16.81 8.38 13.56
C PRO A 254 -16.11 7.02 13.65
N TRP A 255 -16.22 6.40 14.83
CA TRP A 255 -15.90 4.99 14.99
C TRP A 255 -16.99 4.15 14.30
N LEU A 256 -16.60 3.20 13.44
CA LEU A 256 -17.51 2.32 12.72
C LEU A 256 -16.89 0.91 12.64
N ALA A 257 -17.60 -0.13 13.10
CA ALA A 257 -17.08 -1.50 13.17
C ALA A 257 -16.74 -2.10 11.79
N GLY A 258 -15.67 -2.89 11.73
CA GLY A 258 -15.19 -3.58 10.53
C GLY A 258 -14.73 -2.64 9.41
N CYS A 259 -14.54 -1.35 9.70
CA CYS A 259 -14.25 -0.34 8.69
C CYS A 259 -12.75 -0.09 8.55
N SER A 260 -12.18 -0.47 7.40
CA SER A 260 -10.86 -0.05 6.91
C SER A 260 -10.95 0.42 5.46
N THR A 261 -11.30 1.69 5.25
CA THR A 261 -11.37 2.30 3.92
C THR A 261 -11.09 3.80 4.01
N SER A 262 -11.31 4.56 2.94
CA SER A 262 -10.97 5.98 2.78
C SER A 262 -11.35 6.89 3.97
N PRO A 263 -10.53 7.91 4.31
CA PRO A 263 -10.86 8.98 5.29
C PRO A 263 -12.10 9.82 4.98
N SER A 264 -12.73 9.60 3.83
CA SER A 264 -14.10 10.10 3.57
C SER A 264 -15.13 9.53 4.55
N TYR A 265 -14.87 8.36 5.15
CA TYR A 265 -15.75 7.63 6.06
C TYR A 265 -15.19 7.56 7.49
N GLY A 266 -15.89 6.82 8.37
CA GLY A 266 -15.38 6.36 9.66
C GLY A 266 -14.50 5.11 9.55
N VAL A 267 -13.94 4.69 10.69
CA VAL A 267 -12.93 3.63 10.80
C VAL A 267 -12.95 3.04 12.20
N ASP A 268 -12.62 1.75 12.42
CA ASP A 268 -12.38 1.23 13.78
C ASP A 268 -10.89 1.25 14.17
N CYS A 269 -10.57 0.69 15.33
CA CYS A 269 -9.21 0.69 15.89
C CYS A 269 -8.18 -0.06 15.00
N SER A 270 -8.53 -1.26 14.54
CA SER A 270 -7.72 -2.07 13.63
C SER A 270 -7.69 -1.48 12.23
N GLY A 271 -8.81 -0.92 11.75
CA GLY A 271 -8.86 -0.25 10.47
C GLY A 271 -7.98 1.00 10.40
N LEU A 272 -7.93 1.80 11.46
CA LEU A 272 -7.06 2.98 11.55
C LEU A 272 -5.59 2.57 11.47
N VAL A 273 -5.22 1.51 12.20
CA VAL A 273 -3.87 0.93 12.20
C VAL A 273 -3.51 0.38 10.82
N MET A 274 -4.37 -0.43 10.19
CA MET A 274 -4.11 -0.97 8.85
C MET A 274 -3.90 0.13 7.82
N GLN A 275 -4.78 1.15 7.78
CA GLN A 275 -4.64 2.26 6.86
C GLN A 275 -3.37 3.08 7.12
N GLY A 276 -2.98 3.26 8.38
CA GLY A 276 -1.68 3.81 8.74
C GLY A 276 -0.51 2.97 8.21
N LEU A 277 -0.49 1.67 8.51
CA LEU A 277 0.57 0.75 8.08
C LEU A 277 0.75 0.76 6.56
N TYR A 278 -0.35 0.76 5.79
CA TYR A 278 -0.31 0.83 4.33
C TYR A 278 0.33 2.12 3.80
N ALA A 279 0.06 3.27 4.41
CA ALA A 279 0.71 4.53 4.03
C ALA A 279 2.21 4.54 4.34
N GLY A 280 2.61 3.89 5.45
CA GLY A 280 4.01 3.58 5.76
C GLY A 280 4.58 2.39 4.98
N GLY A 281 3.82 1.75 4.08
CA GLY A 281 4.30 0.66 3.22
C GLY A 281 4.37 -0.73 3.87
N ILE A 282 3.72 -0.99 5.00
CA ILE A 282 3.53 -2.35 5.52
C ILE A 282 2.14 -2.88 5.15
N SER A 283 2.09 -4.12 4.69
CA SER A 283 0.86 -4.86 4.46
C SER A 283 0.69 -5.93 5.54
N PRO A 284 -0.21 -5.78 6.53
CA PRO A 284 -0.31 -6.70 7.68
C PRO A 284 -1.09 -7.99 7.37
N VAL A 285 -0.96 -8.51 6.14
CA VAL A 285 -1.67 -9.69 5.66
C VAL A 285 -1.37 -10.92 6.53
N PRO A 286 -2.35 -11.79 6.82
CA PRO A 286 -3.69 -11.85 6.22
C PRO A 286 -4.69 -10.78 6.70
N THR A 287 -4.39 -10.04 7.77
CA THR A 287 -5.19 -8.88 8.21
C THR A 287 -5.24 -7.84 7.09
N SER A 288 -6.44 -7.52 6.60
CA SER A 288 -6.59 -6.72 5.37
C SER A 288 -7.87 -5.90 5.37
N SER A 289 -7.88 -4.78 4.64
CA SER A 289 -9.06 -3.90 4.52
C SER A 289 -10.34 -4.61 4.08
N ILE A 290 -10.22 -5.52 3.10
CA ILE A 290 -11.36 -6.28 2.58
C ILE A 290 -11.81 -7.31 3.62
N GLY A 291 -10.87 -8.14 4.10
CA GLY A 291 -11.17 -9.19 5.09
C GLY A 291 -11.74 -8.64 6.40
N HIS A 292 -11.39 -7.41 6.79
CA HIS A 292 -11.88 -6.80 8.03
C HIS A 292 -13.39 -6.66 8.13
N ALA A 293 -14.07 -6.46 7.00
CA ALA A 293 -15.53 -6.37 6.95
C ALA A 293 -16.23 -7.75 6.88
N HIS A 294 -15.47 -8.85 6.82
CA HIS A 294 -16.01 -10.20 6.72
C HIS A 294 -16.20 -10.84 8.11
N PRO A 295 -17.22 -11.69 8.31
CA PRO A 295 -17.44 -12.41 9.57
C PRO A 295 -16.18 -13.10 10.10
N GLY A 296 -15.97 -13.06 11.42
CA GLY A 296 -14.79 -13.58 12.11
C GLY A 296 -13.60 -12.62 12.18
N ASN A 297 -13.72 -11.39 11.65
CA ASN A 297 -12.66 -10.38 11.63
C ASN A 297 -12.99 -9.12 12.45
N GLU A 298 -14.04 -9.19 13.28
CA GLU A 298 -14.55 -8.12 14.16
C GLU A 298 -13.45 -7.66 15.14
N TRP A 299 -12.54 -8.57 15.49
CA TRP A 299 -11.44 -8.35 16.41
C TRP A 299 -10.07 -8.45 15.75
N ASN A 300 -9.88 -7.79 14.60
CA ASN A 300 -8.57 -7.76 13.91
C ASN A 300 -7.42 -7.18 14.77
N SER A 301 -7.71 -6.48 15.87
CA SER A 301 -6.73 -6.16 16.93
C SER A 301 -6.10 -7.42 17.56
N ARG A 302 -6.84 -8.53 17.70
CA ARG A 302 -6.32 -9.86 18.11
C ARG A 302 -5.37 -10.44 17.06
N ASN A 303 -5.74 -10.37 15.78
CA ASN A 303 -4.93 -10.87 14.67
C ASN A 303 -3.59 -10.11 14.58
N LEU A 304 -3.63 -8.78 14.66
CA LEU A 304 -2.43 -7.93 14.76
C LEU A 304 -1.60 -8.21 16.04
N TRP A 305 -2.23 -8.63 17.15
CA TRP A 305 -1.52 -9.04 18.38
C TRP A 305 -0.91 -10.45 18.30
N ALA A 306 -1.52 -11.37 17.56
CA ALA A 306 -1.00 -12.72 17.31
C ALA A 306 0.16 -12.71 16.30
N ASP A 307 0.16 -11.76 15.36
CA ASP A 307 1.10 -11.71 14.24
C ASP A 307 2.58 -11.61 14.67
N LYS A 308 3.35 -12.67 14.39
CA LYS A 308 4.77 -12.79 14.77
C LYS A 308 5.68 -11.86 13.96
N HIS A 309 5.23 -11.37 12.80
CA HIS A 309 6.00 -10.48 11.92
C HIS A 309 5.95 -9.00 12.34
N LEU A 310 5.20 -8.68 13.40
CA LEU A 310 5.25 -7.39 14.10
C LEU A 310 6.06 -7.56 15.40
N LYS A 311 7.23 -6.90 15.49
CA LYS A 311 8.19 -7.07 16.58
C LYS A 311 7.58 -6.67 17.93
N ARG A 312 7.49 -7.60 18.90
CA ARG A 312 7.17 -7.24 20.29
C ARG A 312 8.30 -6.40 20.91
N VAL A 313 7.93 -5.40 21.71
CA VAL A 313 8.87 -4.48 22.38
C VAL A 313 8.44 -4.33 23.86
N PRO A 314 9.39 -4.28 24.82
CA PRO A 314 9.07 -3.97 26.21
C PRO A 314 8.38 -2.61 26.36
N TYR A 315 7.42 -2.47 27.28
CA TYR A 315 6.67 -1.22 27.44
C TYR A 315 7.58 0.00 27.70
N SER A 316 8.68 -0.17 28.43
CA SER A 316 9.69 0.86 28.69
C SER A 316 10.43 1.34 27.43
N GLN A 317 10.49 0.54 26.37
CA GLN A 317 11.20 0.84 25.12
C GLN A 317 10.27 1.33 23.98
N ARG A 318 9.01 1.64 24.30
CA ARG A 318 8.02 2.17 23.35
C ARG A 318 8.47 3.49 22.73
N GLN A 319 8.29 3.63 21.42
CA GLN A 319 8.67 4.81 20.63
C GLN A 319 7.50 5.26 19.75
N CYS A 320 7.48 6.55 19.39
CA CYS A 320 6.53 7.05 18.40
C CYS A 320 6.55 6.18 17.14
N GLY A 321 5.37 5.77 16.67
CA GLY A 321 5.20 4.79 15.59
C GLY A 321 5.08 3.32 16.02
N ASP A 322 5.16 3.00 17.31
CA ASP A 322 4.78 1.68 17.80
C ASP A 322 3.25 1.54 17.95
N LEU A 323 2.74 0.31 17.90
CA LEU A 323 1.36 -0.05 18.14
C LEU A 323 1.17 -0.45 19.61
N VAL A 324 0.17 0.11 20.28
CA VAL A 324 -0.22 -0.21 21.66
C VAL A 324 -1.46 -1.09 21.63
N PHE A 325 -1.38 -2.28 22.24
CA PHE A 325 -2.49 -3.21 22.39
C PHE A 325 -3.01 -3.18 23.82
N TYR A 326 -4.31 -3.44 23.97
CA TYR A 326 -5.00 -3.37 25.24
C TYR A 326 -5.81 -4.64 25.48
N TYR A 327 -5.93 -5.03 26.75
CA TYR A 327 -6.89 -6.03 27.18
C TYR A 327 -8.23 -5.36 27.49
N GLN A 328 -9.32 -6.06 27.20
CA GLN A 328 -10.62 -5.77 27.81
C GLN A 328 -10.48 -5.98 29.34
N PRO A 329 -10.93 -5.02 30.16
CA PRO A 329 -10.92 -5.15 31.61
C PRO A 329 -11.60 -6.45 32.06
N GLY A 330 -10.95 -7.19 32.96
CA GLY A 330 -11.47 -8.42 33.56
C GLY A 330 -11.36 -9.70 32.71
N THR A 331 -11.14 -9.64 31.39
CA THR A 331 -11.20 -10.84 30.51
C THR A 331 -9.87 -11.27 29.90
N HIS A 332 -8.78 -10.53 30.14
CA HIS A 332 -7.43 -10.73 29.55
C HIS A 332 -7.44 -10.96 28.02
N THR A 333 -8.47 -10.49 27.32
CA THR A 333 -8.66 -10.69 25.89
C THR A 333 -8.36 -9.39 25.14
N ILE A 334 -7.62 -9.44 24.03
CA ILE A 334 -7.34 -8.23 23.24
C ILE A 334 -8.64 -7.71 22.63
N TRP A 335 -8.88 -6.41 22.83
CA TRP A 335 -10.06 -5.72 22.31
C TRP A 335 -9.73 -4.46 21.50
N HIS A 336 -8.52 -3.90 21.64
CA HIS A 336 -8.19 -2.63 21.02
C HIS A 336 -6.70 -2.52 20.64
N VAL A 337 -6.43 -1.74 19.60
CA VAL A 337 -5.09 -1.34 19.17
C VAL A 337 -5.06 0.15 18.79
N ALA A 338 -4.00 0.86 19.19
CA ALA A 338 -3.79 2.29 18.90
C ALA A 338 -2.36 2.56 18.42
N ILE A 339 -2.10 3.72 17.81
CA ILE A 339 -0.76 4.12 17.36
C ILE A 339 -0.14 5.08 18.38
N TYR A 340 1.03 4.74 18.92
CA TYR A 340 1.75 5.56 19.89
C TYR A 340 2.41 6.78 19.23
N LEU A 341 2.20 7.96 19.82
CA LEU A 341 2.71 9.24 19.32
C LEU A 341 3.96 9.73 20.07
N GLY A 342 4.44 8.95 21.05
CA GLY A 342 5.35 9.47 22.09
C GLY A 342 4.60 10.16 23.23
N ASN A 343 5.34 10.67 24.21
CA ASN A 343 4.84 11.50 25.32
C ASN A 343 3.56 10.96 26.01
N ASN A 344 3.45 9.64 26.19
CA ASN A 344 2.27 8.97 26.77
C ASN A 344 0.95 9.30 26.06
N ARG A 345 0.96 9.55 24.74
CA ARG A 345 -0.23 9.80 23.92
C ARG A 345 -0.35 8.80 22.77
N VAL A 346 -1.57 8.51 22.36
CA VAL A 346 -1.91 7.66 21.22
C VAL A 346 -2.89 8.38 20.29
N ILE A 347 -2.85 8.06 18.99
CA ILE A 347 -3.98 8.26 18.09
C ILE A 347 -4.70 6.93 17.90
N GLU A 348 -6.03 6.97 17.98
CA GLU A 348 -6.89 5.80 18.08
C GLU A 348 -8.25 6.06 17.42
N SER A 349 -8.97 4.99 17.09
CA SER A 349 -10.41 5.06 16.83
C SER A 349 -11.17 4.29 17.91
N TRP A 350 -11.97 5.00 18.69
CA TRP A 350 -12.78 4.46 19.77
C TRP A 350 -14.11 5.23 19.83
N PRO A 351 -15.24 4.62 20.23
CA PRO A 351 -16.51 5.34 20.30
C PRO A 351 -16.41 6.67 21.08
N PRO A 352 -16.88 7.80 20.50
CA PRO A 352 -17.62 7.90 19.24
C PRO A 352 -16.77 8.15 17.99
N ARG A 353 -15.45 8.43 18.08
CA ARG A 353 -14.64 8.97 16.99
C ARG A 353 -13.13 8.75 17.12
N VAL A 354 -12.42 8.94 16.00
CA VAL A 354 -10.95 9.06 16.00
C VAL A 354 -10.51 10.29 16.79
N MET A 355 -9.51 10.10 17.65
CA MET A 355 -9.02 11.11 18.58
C MET A 355 -7.58 10.85 19.01
N VAL A 356 -6.95 11.87 19.58
CA VAL A 356 -5.71 11.70 20.38
C VAL A 356 -6.09 11.64 21.85
N GLN A 357 -5.63 10.60 22.54
CA GLN A 357 -5.87 10.37 23.97
C GLN A 357 -4.54 10.10 24.70
N PRO A 358 -4.52 10.17 26.04
CA PRO A 358 -3.48 9.53 26.84
C PRO A 358 -3.41 8.04 26.52
N ILE A 359 -2.21 7.45 26.61
CA ILE A 359 -1.97 6.01 26.38
C ILE A 359 -2.73 5.12 27.39
N VAL A 360 -3.11 5.67 28.55
CA VAL A 360 -3.95 5.02 29.57
C VAL A 360 -5.03 6.01 29.98
N ASN A 361 -6.29 5.58 29.95
CA ASN A 361 -7.45 6.34 30.44
C ASN A 361 -8.48 5.39 31.09
N SER A 362 -9.60 5.91 31.58
CA SER A 362 -10.63 5.11 32.27
C SER A 362 -11.27 4.03 31.38
N GLN A 363 -11.35 4.24 30.07
CA GLN A 363 -11.91 3.27 29.11
C GLN A 363 -10.85 2.25 28.67
N ARG A 364 -9.57 2.64 28.64
CA ARG A 364 -8.44 1.78 28.28
C ARG A 364 -7.31 1.89 29.30
N ASN A 365 -7.50 1.18 30.40
CA ASN A 365 -6.60 1.15 31.55
C ASN A 365 -5.60 -0.02 31.53
N VAL A 366 -5.91 -1.13 30.85
CA VAL A 366 -5.05 -2.33 30.83
C VAL A 366 -4.29 -2.46 29.49
N ILE A 367 -2.99 -2.17 29.50
CA ILE A 367 -2.10 -2.39 28.34
C ILE A 367 -1.71 -3.87 28.28
N ALA A 368 -1.89 -4.48 27.10
CA ALA A 368 -1.46 -5.85 26.81
C ALA A 368 -0.01 -5.93 26.30
N GLY A 369 0.44 -4.90 25.58
CA GLY A 369 1.83 -4.78 25.16
C GLY A 369 2.03 -3.89 23.94
N ILE A 370 3.27 -3.84 23.47
CA ILE A 370 3.72 -2.96 22.40
C ILE A 370 4.24 -3.81 21.23
N LYS A 371 3.90 -3.41 20.00
CA LYS A 371 4.57 -3.93 18.79
C LYS A 371 5.11 -2.83 17.90
N ARG A 372 6.29 -3.06 17.33
CA ARG A 372 7.00 -2.14 16.44
C ARG A 372 6.86 -2.61 14.99
N PRO A 373 6.11 -1.88 14.13
CA PRO A 373 5.95 -2.25 12.73
C PRO A 373 7.19 -1.91 11.89
N PHE A 374 7.76 -0.71 12.07
CA PHE A 374 8.98 -0.27 11.41
C PHE A 374 10.16 -0.40 12.36
N ILE A 375 11.19 -1.16 11.97
CA ILE A 375 12.30 -1.62 12.83
C ILE A 375 13.58 -0.86 12.50
#